data_AF-A0A1F2S1X2-F1
#
_entry.id   AF-A0A1F2S1X2-F1
#
_cell.length_a   1.000
_cell.length_b   1.000
_cell.length_c   1.000
_cell.angle_alpha   90.00
_cell.angle_beta   90.00
_cell.angle_gamma   90.00
#
_symmetry.space_group_name_H-M   'P 1'
#
loop_
_entity.id
_entity.type
_entity.pdbx_description
1 polymer ?
#
loop_
_entity_poly.entity_id
_entity_poly.type
_entity_poly.pdbx_seq_one_letter_code
_entity_poly.pdbx_strand_id
1 'polypeptide(L)'
;MRQKRKGLAMNLRFILIGIQLVMMWGLLALPSRAYQLSPEHSGMMHGSEVAQASPEDQAKLEADKRFSEFNHHFAGIFVLLVGLLALLEPHIISRVPTARYLWSAFFFIPGIYLFFFSDPESWPFGGQTLQYVVTQNLQVLQHKIFSLILLGLAVVEYLRASYRLKSWWANWLFPAMAAAGAGLLLVHSPQAHIGGIGESAHLAMQNVEHQHINFAVAGFGVAVTKALTDTKRFHPTLMRYLFSLCLVSLGVLLILYTE
;
A
#
# COMPACT_ATOMS: atom_id res chain seq x y z
N MET A 1 20.22 -20.69 -31.77
CA MET A 1 19.77 -21.14 -30.42
C MET A 1 20.61 -20.61 -29.24
N ARG A 2 21.91 -20.35 -29.40
CA ARG A 2 22.82 -19.95 -28.29
C ARG A 2 22.54 -18.55 -27.69
N GLN A 3 22.02 -17.61 -28.49
CA GLN A 3 21.71 -16.23 -28.07
C GLN A 3 20.45 -16.14 -27.20
N LYS A 4 19.41 -16.95 -27.48
CA LYS A 4 18.19 -17.09 -26.66
C LYS A 4 18.50 -17.66 -25.26
N ARG A 5 19.42 -18.62 -25.16
CA ARG A 5 19.85 -19.20 -23.86
C ARG A 5 20.61 -18.20 -22.99
N LYS A 6 21.43 -17.32 -23.59
CA LYS A 6 22.14 -16.26 -22.85
C LYS A 6 21.19 -15.20 -22.30
N GLY A 7 20.18 -14.79 -23.06
CA GLY A 7 19.13 -13.87 -22.59
C GLY A 7 18.29 -14.46 -21.44
N LEU A 8 17.93 -15.75 -21.55
CA LEU A 8 17.17 -16.45 -20.51
C LEU A 8 17.96 -16.58 -19.18
N ALA A 9 19.24 -16.94 -19.27
CA ALA A 9 20.11 -17.08 -18.09
C ALA A 9 20.38 -15.74 -17.39
N MET A 10 20.47 -14.64 -18.16
CA MET A 10 20.64 -13.30 -17.61
C MET A 10 19.35 -12.82 -16.91
N ASN A 11 18.19 -13.07 -17.50
CA ASN A 11 16.89 -12.76 -16.87
C ASN A 11 16.68 -13.57 -15.57
N LEU A 12 17.10 -14.83 -15.54
CA LEU A 12 16.98 -15.68 -14.36
C LEU A 12 17.85 -15.18 -13.19
N ARG A 13 19.05 -14.68 -13.47
CA ARG A 13 19.93 -14.07 -12.45
C ARG A 13 19.33 -12.81 -11.85
N PHE A 14 18.72 -11.93 -12.65
CA PHE A 14 18.03 -10.75 -12.14
C PHE A 14 16.77 -11.07 -11.36
N ILE A 15 16.03 -12.11 -11.75
CA ILE A 15 14.88 -12.62 -11.00
C ILE A 15 15.34 -13.14 -9.63
N LEU A 16 16.42 -13.91 -9.57
CA LEU A 16 16.95 -14.44 -8.31
C LEU A 16 17.50 -13.33 -7.40
N ILE A 17 18.16 -12.31 -7.97
CA ILE A 17 18.63 -11.14 -7.21
C ILE A 17 17.45 -10.31 -6.70
N GLY A 18 16.41 -10.11 -7.50
CA GLY A 18 15.18 -9.43 -7.07
C GLY A 18 14.48 -10.20 -5.94
N ILE A 19 14.33 -11.52 -6.08
CA ILE A 19 13.79 -12.39 -5.03
C ILE A 19 14.65 -12.32 -3.77
N GLN A 20 15.98 -12.34 -3.90
CA GLN A 20 16.88 -12.18 -2.75
C GLN A 20 16.75 -10.82 -2.10
N LEU A 21 16.56 -9.74 -2.85
CA LEU A 21 16.35 -8.41 -2.30
C LEU A 21 14.97 -8.29 -1.61
N VAL A 22 13.92 -8.92 -2.15
CA VAL A 22 12.60 -9.04 -1.48
C VAL A 22 12.67 -9.87 -0.21
N MET A 23 13.39 -10.99 -0.25
CA MET A 23 13.59 -11.82 0.92
C MET A 23 14.41 -11.08 1.98
N MET A 24 15.45 -10.35 1.58
CA MET A 24 16.32 -9.60 2.49
C MET A 24 15.62 -8.36 3.08
N TRP A 25 14.73 -7.71 2.33
CA TRP A 25 13.89 -6.61 2.84
C TRP A 25 12.71 -7.11 3.66
N GLY A 26 12.08 -8.22 3.26
CA GLY A 26 11.08 -8.93 4.05
C GLY A 26 11.65 -9.43 5.38
N LEU A 27 12.90 -9.87 5.42
CA LEU A 27 13.61 -10.22 6.67
C LEU A 27 13.93 -9.01 7.57
N LEU A 28 13.99 -7.80 7.02
CA LEU A 28 14.14 -6.54 7.77
C LEU A 28 12.78 -5.90 8.15
N ALA A 29 11.71 -6.25 7.43
CA ALA A 29 10.33 -5.80 7.66
C ALA A 29 9.50 -6.79 8.48
N LEU A 30 10.03 -7.99 8.78
CA LEU A 30 9.47 -8.83 9.82
C LEU A 30 9.54 -8.03 11.13
N PRO A 31 8.42 -7.88 11.87
CA PRO A 31 8.51 -7.38 13.22
C PRO A 31 9.49 -8.30 13.94
N SER A 32 10.44 -7.71 14.65
CA SER A 32 11.18 -8.46 15.66
C SER A 32 10.12 -9.15 16.51
N ARG A 33 10.00 -10.47 16.35
CA ARG A 33 9.22 -11.37 17.21
C ARG A 33 9.72 -11.36 18.66
N ALA A 34 10.50 -10.34 19.03
CA ALA A 34 11.34 -10.20 20.21
C ALA A 34 10.77 -9.20 21.23
N TYR A 35 9.51 -8.80 21.12
CA TYR A 35 8.77 -8.19 22.24
C TYR A 35 7.66 -9.08 22.77
N GLN A 36 7.87 -10.40 22.71
CA GLN A 36 7.31 -11.31 23.70
C GLN A 36 8.45 -11.67 24.65
N LEU A 37 8.50 -11.03 25.83
CA LEU A 37 9.33 -11.24 27.04
C LEU A 37 9.45 -9.83 27.69
N SER A 38 8.93 -9.46 28.86
CA SER A 38 8.61 -10.13 30.13
C SER A 38 7.59 -9.25 30.89
N PRO A 39 6.65 -9.80 31.68
CA PRO A 39 5.71 -9.05 32.52
C PRO A 39 6.32 -8.46 33.80
N GLU A 40 7.63 -8.20 33.84
CA GLU A 40 8.30 -7.66 35.03
C GLU A 40 8.71 -6.21 34.82
N HIS A 41 7.77 -5.28 34.92
CA HIS A 41 7.98 -3.94 35.50
C HIS A 41 6.63 -3.38 35.99
N SER A 42 5.98 -4.15 36.87
CA SER A 42 4.90 -3.62 37.72
C SER A 42 5.52 -2.75 38.81
N GLY A 43 5.73 -1.47 38.52
CA GLY A 43 6.42 -0.56 39.42
C GLY A 43 6.00 0.89 39.29
N MET A 44 4.83 1.20 39.85
CA MET A 44 4.41 2.53 40.31
C MET A 44 4.00 3.59 39.26
N MET A 45 2.70 3.67 38.99
CA MET A 45 1.99 4.94 38.83
C MET A 45 0.62 4.82 39.50
N HIS A 46 0.47 5.51 40.63
CA HIS A 46 -0.74 5.58 41.43
C HIS A 46 -1.46 6.90 41.06
N GLY A 47 -2.77 6.85 40.79
CA GLY A 47 -3.62 8.03 40.88
C GLY A 47 -4.04 8.72 39.58
N SER A 48 -4.71 7.99 38.70
CA SER A 48 -5.89 8.53 38.01
C SER A 48 -6.88 7.38 37.84
N GLU A 49 -8.13 7.57 38.22
CA GLU A 49 -9.21 6.68 37.79
C GLU A 49 -9.30 6.83 36.27
N VAL A 50 -8.49 6.04 35.57
CA VAL A 50 -8.61 5.81 34.13
C VAL A 50 -9.98 5.20 33.98
N ALA A 51 -10.94 5.97 33.46
CA ALA A 51 -12.23 5.44 33.06
C ALA A 51 -11.95 4.24 32.14
N GLN A 52 -12.12 3.03 32.67
CA GLN A 52 -11.93 1.82 31.88
C GLN A 52 -12.94 1.91 30.76
N ALA A 53 -12.46 1.85 29.50
CA ALA A 53 -13.32 1.83 28.33
C ALA A 53 -14.39 0.76 28.53
N SER A 54 -15.65 1.13 28.29
CA SER A 54 -16.75 0.20 28.51
C SER A 54 -16.57 -1.05 27.63
N PRO A 55 -17.17 -2.20 27.97
CA PRO A 55 -17.13 -3.37 27.10
C PRO A 55 -17.61 -3.07 25.66
N GLU A 56 -18.53 -2.11 25.51
CA GLU A 56 -19.02 -1.64 24.20
C GLU A 56 -17.94 -0.86 23.43
N ASP A 57 -17.21 0.02 24.11
CA ASP A 57 -16.10 0.79 23.51
C ASP A 57 -14.97 -0.13 23.06
N GLN A 58 -14.66 -1.16 23.85
CA GLN A 58 -13.65 -2.17 23.51
C GLN A 58 -14.08 -3.01 22.30
N ALA A 59 -15.34 -3.45 22.27
CA ALA A 59 -15.88 -4.21 21.14
C ALA A 59 -15.88 -3.40 19.85
N LYS A 60 -16.21 -2.10 19.93
CA LYS A 60 -16.13 -1.18 18.78
C LYS A 60 -14.69 -1.02 18.30
N LEU A 61 -13.75 -0.80 19.21
CA LEU A 61 -12.33 -0.66 18.88
C LEU A 61 -11.78 -1.90 18.15
N GLU A 62 -12.12 -3.11 18.61
CA GLU A 62 -11.75 -4.34 17.93
C GLU A 62 -12.38 -4.48 16.54
N ALA A 63 -13.62 -4.03 16.37
CA ALA A 63 -14.29 -4.03 15.07
C ALA A 63 -13.60 -3.07 14.09
N ASP A 64 -13.25 -1.87 14.54
CA ASP A 64 -12.57 -0.84 13.75
C ASP A 64 -11.17 -1.35 13.30
N LYS A 65 -10.42 -1.99 14.20
CA LYS A 65 -9.16 -2.69 13.91
C LYS A 65 -9.30 -3.75 12.81
N ARG A 66 -10.23 -4.69 12.98
CA ARG A 66 -10.47 -5.76 12.00
C ARG A 66 -10.86 -5.21 10.64
N PHE A 67 -11.63 -4.12 10.63
CA PHE A 67 -12.07 -3.48 9.40
C PHE A 67 -10.92 -2.74 8.69
N SER A 68 -10.07 -2.06 9.45
CA SER A 68 -8.81 -1.47 8.96
C SER A 68 -7.88 -2.53 8.37
N GLU A 69 -7.70 -3.67 9.05
CA GLU A 69 -6.91 -4.79 8.55
C GLU A 69 -7.47 -5.34 7.23
N PHE A 70 -8.79 -5.54 7.16
CA PHE A 70 -9.47 -5.97 5.94
C PHE A 70 -9.20 -5.00 4.77
N ASN A 71 -9.32 -3.69 5.00
CA ASN A 71 -9.07 -2.67 3.98
C ASN A 71 -7.64 -2.74 3.43
N HIS A 72 -6.64 -2.89 4.30
CA HIS A 72 -5.25 -3.03 3.91
C HIS A 72 -5.00 -4.33 3.13
N HIS A 73 -5.53 -5.47 3.60
CA HIS A 73 -5.37 -6.75 2.92
C HIS A 73 -6.01 -6.73 1.54
N PHE A 74 -7.22 -6.17 1.45
CA PHE A 74 -7.95 -6.03 0.21
C PHE A 74 -7.16 -5.18 -0.81
N ALA A 75 -6.68 -4.00 -0.40
CA ALA A 75 -5.83 -3.16 -1.25
C ALA A 75 -4.53 -3.89 -1.64
N GLY A 76 -3.91 -4.59 -0.69
CA GLY A 76 -2.68 -5.35 -0.89
C GLY A 76 -2.79 -6.43 -1.96
N ILE A 77 -3.92 -7.14 -2.03
CA ILE A 77 -4.19 -8.13 -3.09
C ILE A 77 -4.12 -7.47 -4.47
N PHE A 78 -4.77 -6.33 -4.67
CA PHE A 78 -4.75 -5.65 -5.97
C PHE A 78 -3.37 -5.08 -6.30
N VAL A 79 -2.67 -4.49 -5.34
CA VAL A 79 -1.30 -3.99 -5.55
C VAL A 79 -0.36 -5.15 -5.91
N LEU A 80 -0.48 -6.30 -5.25
CA LEU A 80 0.26 -7.51 -5.57
C LEU A 80 -0.04 -7.98 -7.01
N LEU A 81 -1.32 -8.00 -7.40
CA LEU A 81 -1.73 -8.36 -8.77
C LEU A 81 -1.14 -7.42 -9.82
N VAL A 82 -1.07 -6.11 -9.56
CA VAL A 82 -0.39 -5.14 -10.45
C VAL A 82 1.10 -5.44 -10.53
N GLY A 83 1.76 -5.71 -9.40
CA GLY A 83 3.18 -6.07 -9.36
C GLY A 83 3.49 -7.32 -10.19
N LEU A 84 2.68 -8.37 -10.04
CA LEU A 84 2.78 -9.61 -10.82
C LEU A 84 2.49 -9.38 -12.29
N LEU A 85 1.45 -8.59 -12.61
CA LEU A 85 1.12 -8.22 -13.98
C LEU A 85 2.32 -7.52 -14.64
N ALA A 86 2.97 -6.58 -13.96
CA ALA A 86 4.13 -5.87 -14.51
C ALA A 86 5.32 -6.79 -14.87
N LEU A 87 5.49 -7.96 -14.23
CA LEU A 87 6.49 -8.95 -14.62
C LEU A 87 6.07 -9.75 -15.86
N LEU A 88 4.81 -10.17 -15.85
CA LEU A 88 4.28 -11.13 -16.81
C LEU A 88 3.73 -10.45 -18.08
N GLU A 89 3.52 -9.14 -18.03
CA GLU A 89 2.88 -8.33 -19.05
C GLU A 89 3.43 -8.59 -20.47
N PRO A 90 4.76 -8.62 -20.72
CA PRO A 90 5.29 -8.88 -22.06
C PRO A 90 4.85 -10.25 -22.64
N HIS A 91 4.63 -11.24 -21.77
CA HIS A 91 4.22 -12.57 -22.17
C HIS A 91 2.69 -12.65 -22.33
N ILE A 92 1.94 -12.06 -21.39
CA ILE A 92 0.47 -12.10 -21.40
C ILE A 92 -0.10 -11.29 -22.55
N ILE A 93 0.33 -10.04 -22.74
CA ILE A 93 -0.21 -9.14 -23.78
C ILE A 93 0.05 -9.69 -25.18
N SER A 94 1.15 -10.44 -25.37
CA SER A 94 1.46 -11.06 -26.66
C SER A 94 0.39 -12.07 -27.11
N ARG A 95 -0.32 -12.69 -26.17
CA ARG A 95 -1.38 -13.68 -26.42
C ARG A 95 -2.78 -13.11 -26.24
N VAL A 96 -2.95 -12.20 -25.29
CA VAL A 96 -4.23 -11.59 -24.92
C VAL A 96 -4.04 -10.08 -24.90
N PRO A 97 -4.16 -9.38 -26.05
CA PRO A 97 -3.88 -7.94 -26.12
C PRO A 97 -4.76 -7.08 -25.20
N THR A 98 -5.98 -7.55 -24.88
CA THR A 98 -6.91 -6.90 -23.95
C THR A 98 -6.43 -6.95 -22.50
N ALA A 99 -5.46 -7.80 -22.15
CA ALA A 99 -4.90 -7.86 -20.80
C ALA A 99 -4.20 -6.56 -20.36
N ARG A 100 -3.86 -5.67 -21.30
CA ARG A 100 -3.36 -4.32 -21.00
C ARG A 100 -4.32 -3.46 -20.17
N TYR A 101 -5.62 -3.75 -20.23
CA TYR A 101 -6.64 -3.05 -19.43
C TYR A 101 -6.72 -3.54 -17.98
N LEU A 102 -6.07 -4.66 -17.63
CA LEU A 102 -6.06 -5.17 -16.25
C LEU A 102 -5.42 -4.20 -15.27
N TRP A 103 -4.41 -3.44 -15.71
CA TRP A 103 -3.84 -2.34 -14.93
C TRP A 103 -4.91 -1.35 -14.48
N SER A 104 -5.76 -0.90 -15.40
CA SER A 104 -6.86 0.00 -15.07
C SER A 104 -7.85 -0.65 -14.11
N ALA A 105 -8.25 -1.91 -14.37
CA ALA A 105 -9.18 -2.63 -13.52
C ALA A 105 -8.66 -2.82 -12.09
N PHE A 106 -7.39 -3.17 -11.94
CA PHE A 106 -6.77 -3.40 -10.62
C PHE A 106 -6.58 -2.13 -9.79
N PHE A 107 -6.62 -0.94 -10.39
CA PHE A 107 -6.72 0.31 -9.62
C PHE A 107 -8.18 0.75 -9.43
N PHE A 108 -9.03 0.52 -10.42
CA PHE A 108 -10.42 0.93 -10.40
C PHE A 108 -11.22 0.23 -9.29
N ILE A 109 -11.10 -1.09 -9.19
CA ILE A 109 -11.84 -1.90 -8.23
C ILE A 109 -11.54 -1.46 -6.78
N PRO A 110 -10.28 -1.45 -6.31
CA PRO A 110 -9.99 -0.97 -4.97
C PRO A 110 -10.23 0.53 -4.80
N GLY A 111 -10.10 1.34 -5.85
CA GLY A 111 -10.45 2.77 -5.80
C GLY A 111 -11.93 3.01 -5.54
N ILE A 112 -12.82 2.31 -6.24
CA ILE A 112 -14.28 2.37 -5.98
C ILE A 112 -14.60 1.82 -4.59
N TYR A 113 -14.00 0.69 -4.22
CA TYR A 113 -14.21 0.11 -2.91
C TYR A 113 -13.84 1.09 -1.78
N LEU A 114 -12.63 1.66 -1.84
CA LEU A 114 -12.13 2.60 -0.83
C LEU A 114 -12.90 3.94 -0.85
N PHE A 115 -13.45 4.36 -1.99
CA PHE A 115 -14.24 5.58 -2.00
C PHE A 115 -15.56 5.41 -1.23
N PHE A 116 -16.24 4.28 -1.42
CA PHE A 116 -17.61 4.08 -0.97
C PHE A 116 -17.76 3.23 0.29
N PHE A 117 -16.87 2.26 0.52
CA PHE A 117 -17.11 1.17 1.46
C PHE A 117 -16.05 1.03 2.55
N SER A 118 -14.90 1.70 2.47
CA SER A 118 -13.84 1.58 3.48
C SER A 118 -14.13 2.29 4.80
N ASP A 119 -15.15 3.16 4.83
CA ASP A 119 -15.55 3.95 6.00
C ASP A 119 -17.09 4.05 5.99
N PRO A 120 -17.81 2.96 6.36
CA PRO A 120 -19.27 2.88 6.25
C PRO A 120 -19.99 3.90 7.14
N GLU A 121 -19.36 4.36 8.22
CA GLU A 121 -19.84 5.41 9.11
C GLU A 121 -19.68 6.82 8.54
N SER A 122 -18.95 6.97 7.43
CA SER A 122 -18.69 8.25 6.79
C SER A 122 -19.41 8.42 5.46
N TRP A 123 -19.51 9.68 5.04
CA TRP A 123 -20.01 10.05 3.72
C TRP A 123 -19.35 9.19 2.62
N PRO A 124 -20.14 8.70 1.63
CA PRO A 124 -21.49 9.14 1.27
C PRO A 124 -22.65 8.39 1.94
N PHE A 125 -22.40 7.27 2.61
CA PHE A 125 -23.49 6.42 3.14
C PHE A 125 -23.70 6.53 4.64
N GLY A 126 -22.65 6.90 5.38
CA GLY A 126 -22.70 7.02 6.82
C GLY A 126 -23.11 8.38 7.35
N GLY A 127 -23.18 8.49 8.67
CA GLY A 127 -23.62 9.69 9.37
C GLY A 127 -22.59 10.82 9.43
N GLN A 128 -21.29 10.53 9.31
CA GLN A 128 -20.28 11.58 9.31
C GLN A 128 -20.33 12.35 7.99
N THR A 129 -20.58 13.66 8.05
CA THR A 129 -20.66 14.52 6.88
C THR A 129 -19.28 14.69 6.24
N LEU A 130 -19.24 15.03 4.94
CA LEU A 130 -17.98 15.35 4.25
C LEU A 130 -17.19 16.47 4.95
N GLN A 131 -17.89 17.48 5.48
CA GLN A 131 -17.26 18.56 6.24
C GLN A 131 -16.57 18.04 7.51
N TYR A 132 -17.23 17.13 8.25
CA TYR A 132 -16.62 16.48 9.40
C TYR A 132 -15.38 15.68 9.00
N VAL A 133 -15.47 14.89 7.94
CA VAL A 133 -14.33 14.12 7.41
C VAL A 133 -13.13 15.03 7.12
N VAL A 134 -13.36 16.12 6.38
CA VAL A 134 -12.29 17.04 5.96
C VAL A 134 -11.67 17.80 7.13
N THR A 135 -12.42 18.07 8.20
CA THR A 135 -11.96 18.97 9.28
C THR A 135 -11.59 18.25 10.57
N GLN A 136 -12.16 17.08 10.84
CA GLN A 136 -12.05 16.37 12.12
C GLN A 136 -11.58 14.93 12.00
N ASN A 137 -11.63 14.31 10.81
CA ASN A 137 -11.28 12.90 10.63
C ASN A 137 -10.23 12.71 9.52
N LEU A 138 -8.97 12.96 9.87
CA LEU A 138 -7.84 12.89 8.93
C LEU A 138 -7.64 11.50 8.34
N GLN A 139 -7.94 10.43 9.10
CA GLN A 139 -7.83 9.07 8.61
C GLN A 139 -8.78 8.81 7.44
N VAL A 140 -10.08 9.08 7.65
CA VAL A 140 -11.08 8.91 6.59
C VAL A 140 -10.78 9.83 5.41
N LEU A 141 -10.31 11.06 5.68
CA LEU A 141 -9.88 11.98 4.64
C LEU A 141 -8.75 11.37 3.79
N GLN A 142 -7.76 10.73 4.41
CA GLN A 142 -6.70 10.03 3.70
C GLN A 142 -7.24 8.86 2.88
N HIS A 143 -8.16 8.03 3.40
CA HIS A 143 -8.81 6.98 2.61
C HIS A 143 -9.50 7.55 1.37
N LYS A 144 -10.21 8.68 1.50
CA LYS A 144 -10.82 9.36 0.35
C LYS A 144 -9.76 9.86 -0.63
N ILE A 145 -8.67 10.47 -0.17
CA ILE A 145 -7.58 10.90 -1.07
C ILE A 145 -6.92 9.70 -1.77
N PHE A 146 -6.61 8.62 -1.04
CA PHE A 146 -6.06 7.39 -1.62
C PHE A 146 -7.00 6.79 -2.67
N SER A 147 -8.31 6.80 -2.42
CA SER A 147 -9.29 6.31 -3.38
C SER A 147 -9.28 7.13 -4.68
N LEU A 148 -9.17 8.47 -4.56
CA LEU A 148 -9.05 9.36 -5.72
C LEU A 148 -7.73 9.16 -6.47
N ILE A 149 -6.64 8.89 -5.76
CA ILE A 149 -5.34 8.55 -6.38
C ILE A 149 -5.48 7.23 -7.16
N LEU A 150 -6.08 6.20 -6.58
CA LEU A 150 -6.32 4.92 -7.26
C LEU A 150 -7.22 5.08 -8.49
N LEU A 151 -8.33 5.81 -8.37
CA LEU A 151 -9.21 6.10 -9.51
C LEU A 151 -8.49 6.92 -10.60
N GLY A 152 -7.65 7.88 -10.19
CA GLY A 152 -6.78 8.62 -11.09
C GLY A 152 -5.81 7.71 -11.85
N LEU A 153 -5.12 6.81 -11.15
CA LEU A 153 -4.26 5.80 -11.76
C LEU A 153 -5.05 4.88 -12.72
N ALA A 154 -6.27 4.49 -12.35
CA ALA A 154 -7.14 3.68 -13.21
C ALA A 154 -7.45 4.39 -14.53
N VAL A 155 -7.76 5.69 -14.48
CA VAL A 155 -8.02 6.51 -15.67
C VAL A 155 -6.74 6.68 -16.51
N VAL A 156 -5.62 6.99 -15.87
CA VAL A 156 -4.33 7.14 -16.56
C VAL A 156 -3.97 5.84 -17.30
N GLU A 157 -4.04 4.70 -16.63
CA GLU A 157 -3.69 3.42 -17.24
C GLU A 157 -4.71 2.99 -18.30
N TYR A 158 -6.00 3.31 -18.14
CA TYR A 158 -6.99 3.12 -19.21
C TYR A 158 -6.64 3.92 -20.46
N LEU A 159 -6.29 5.19 -20.31
CA LEU A 159 -5.94 6.06 -21.43
C LEU A 159 -4.62 5.65 -22.09
N ARG A 160 -3.64 5.14 -21.32
CA ARG A 160 -2.40 4.55 -21.86
C ARG A 160 -2.69 3.26 -22.64
N ALA A 161 -3.48 2.36 -22.08
CA ALA A 161 -3.93 1.13 -22.73
C ALA A 161 -4.72 1.40 -24.03
N SER A 162 -5.44 2.52 -24.08
CA SER A 162 -6.22 2.97 -25.24
C SER A 162 -5.41 3.80 -26.25
N TYR A 163 -4.11 4.01 -26.03
CA TYR A 163 -3.22 4.87 -26.85
C TYR A 163 -3.68 6.33 -26.99
N ARG A 164 -4.47 6.83 -26.02
CA ARG A 164 -4.99 8.21 -26.00
C ARG A 164 -4.06 9.18 -25.28
N LEU A 165 -3.16 8.70 -24.41
CA LEU A 165 -2.10 9.50 -23.80
C LEU A 165 -0.82 9.41 -24.63
N LYS A 166 -0.48 10.49 -25.35
CA LYS A 166 0.70 10.55 -26.25
C LYS A 166 1.77 11.55 -25.83
N SER A 167 1.48 12.44 -24.87
CA SER A 167 2.38 13.51 -24.47
C SER A 167 3.49 13.03 -23.53
N TRP A 168 4.67 13.64 -23.60
CA TRP A 168 5.83 13.26 -22.78
C TRP A 168 5.60 13.42 -21.28
N TRP A 169 4.78 14.40 -20.86
CA TRP A 169 4.43 14.63 -19.45
C TRP A 169 3.55 13.51 -18.88
N ALA A 170 2.87 12.73 -19.72
CA ALA A 170 2.04 11.61 -19.27
C ALA A 170 2.85 10.51 -18.57
N ASN A 171 4.15 10.41 -18.87
CA ASN A 171 5.09 9.49 -18.21
C ASN A 171 5.31 9.83 -16.72
N TRP A 172 4.93 11.03 -16.29
CA TRP A 172 5.08 11.48 -14.90
C TRP A 172 3.80 11.34 -14.07
N LEU A 173 2.65 11.10 -14.69
CA LEU A 173 1.37 11.01 -13.97
C LEU A 173 1.36 9.88 -12.95
N PHE A 174 1.72 8.67 -13.37
CA PHE A 174 1.78 7.52 -12.46
C PHE A 174 2.83 7.74 -11.36
N PRO A 175 4.11 8.07 -11.67
CA PRO A 175 5.10 8.34 -10.64
C PRO A 175 4.68 9.42 -9.65
N ALA A 176 4.07 10.51 -10.11
CA ALA A 176 3.64 11.60 -9.24
C ALA A 176 2.50 11.14 -8.30
N MET A 177 1.53 10.41 -8.81
CA MET A 177 0.45 9.83 -8.01
C MET A 177 0.97 8.81 -6.98
N ALA A 178 1.90 7.94 -7.39
CA ALA A 178 2.55 6.99 -6.48
C ALA A 178 3.35 7.70 -5.39
N ALA A 179 4.10 8.76 -5.73
CA ALA A 179 4.84 9.57 -4.76
C ALA A 179 3.91 10.33 -3.81
N ALA A 180 2.80 10.87 -4.31
CA ALA A 180 1.78 11.52 -3.49
C ALA A 180 1.16 10.54 -2.49
N GLY A 181 0.79 9.33 -2.93
CA GLY A 181 0.31 8.28 -2.05
C GLY A 181 1.35 7.88 -0.99
N ALA A 182 2.60 7.65 -1.40
CA ALA A 182 3.69 7.34 -0.48
C ALA A 182 3.93 8.46 0.55
N GLY A 183 3.85 9.72 0.14
CA GLY A 183 4.00 10.87 1.03
C GLY A 183 2.85 10.99 2.04
N LEU A 184 1.61 10.68 1.66
CA LEU A 184 0.46 10.70 2.56
C LEU A 184 0.60 9.67 3.70
N LEU A 185 1.22 8.51 3.43
CA LEU A 185 1.47 7.50 4.45
C LEU A 185 2.45 7.97 5.55
N LEU A 186 3.33 8.94 5.26
CA LEU A 186 4.25 9.50 6.27
C LEU A 186 3.57 10.44 7.28
N VAL A 187 2.39 10.95 6.94
CA VAL A 187 1.61 11.87 7.79
C VAL A 187 0.35 11.19 8.34
N HIS A 188 0.25 9.86 8.25
CA HIS A 188 -0.86 9.10 8.80
C HIS A 188 -0.81 9.14 10.34
N SER A 189 -1.90 9.58 10.98
CA SER A 189 -2.01 9.71 12.43
C SER A 189 -2.48 8.38 13.05
N PRO A 190 -1.66 7.64 13.81
CA PRO A 190 -2.08 6.40 14.48
C PRO A 190 -3.13 6.63 15.59
N GLN A 191 -3.35 7.89 15.97
CA GLN A 191 -4.24 8.29 17.07
C GLN A 191 -5.72 7.90 16.84
N ALA A 192 -6.14 7.66 15.61
CA ALA A 192 -7.54 7.32 15.30
C ALA A 192 -7.91 5.87 15.69
N HIS A 193 -6.91 5.01 15.91
CA HIS A 193 -7.11 3.58 16.17
C HIS A 193 -7.06 3.19 17.64
N ILE A 194 -6.75 4.12 18.55
CA ILE A 194 -6.47 3.76 19.94
C ILE A 194 -7.11 4.77 20.89
N GLY A 195 -8.30 4.43 21.39
CA GLY A 195 -8.95 5.11 22.52
C GLY A 195 -8.37 4.73 23.90
N GLY A 196 -7.22 4.05 23.93
CA GLY A 196 -6.58 3.55 25.15
C GLY A 196 -5.41 4.43 25.60
N ILE A 197 -5.34 4.72 26.90
CA ILE A 197 -4.20 5.41 27.52
C ILE A 197 -3.41 4.34 28.30
N GLY A 198 -2.39 3.75 27.67
CA GLY A 198 -1.59 2.69 28.28
C GLY A 198 -0.39 2.25 27.42
N GLU A 199 0.51 1.46 28.01
CA GLU A 199 1.72 0.98 27.34
C GLU A 199 1.41 0.09 26.12
N SER A 200 0.39 -0.78 26.23
CA SER A 200 -0.09 -1.62 25.13
C SER A 200 -0.64 -0.81 23.95
N ALA A 201 -1.31 0.30 24.24
CA ALA A 201 -1.80 1.27 23.26
C ALA A 201 -0.62 1.94 22.53
N HIS A 202 0.39 2.39 23.26
CA HIS A 202 1.57 3.01 22.65
C HIS A 202 2.33 2.04 21.73
N LEU A 203 2.51 0.78 22.15
CA LEU A 203 3.18 -0.24 21.33
C LEU A 203 2.40 -0.55 20.05
N ALA A 204 1.07 -0.61 20.10
CA ALA A 204 0.23 -0.80 18.92
C ALA A 204 0.33 0.40 17.95
N MET A 205 0.32 1.64 18.45
CA MET A 205 0.55 2.83 17.61
C MET A 205 1.90 2.79 16.91
N GLN A 206 2.98 2.43 17.63
CA GLN A 206 4.31 2.30 17.04
C GLN A 206 4.36 1.22 15.96
N ASN A 207 3.69 0.08 16.19
CA ASN A 207 3.62 -0.99 15.20
C ASN A 207 2.92 -0.53 13.91
N VAL A 208 1.80 0.18 14.04
CA VAL A 208 1.06 0.76 12.90
C VAL A 208 1.93 1.77 12.16
N GLU A 209 2.58 2.69 12.88
CA GLU A 209 3.47 3.70 12.30
C GLU A 209 4.63 3.06 11.52
N HIS A 210 5.30 2.05 12.10
CA HIS A 210 6.38 1.34 11.43
C HIS A 210 5.93 0.66 10.14
N GLN A 211 4.75 0.04 10.14
CA GLN A 211 4.19 -0.57 8.94
C GLN A 211 3.88 0.48 7.86
N HIS A 212 3.31 1.63 8.23
CA HIS A 212 3.05 2.74 7.30
C HIS A 212 4.33 3.33 6.72
N ILE A 213 5.40 3.46 7.51
CA ILE A 213 6.71 3.89 7.01
C ILE A 213 7.24 2.87 5.99
N ASN A 214 7.13 1.58 6.26
CA ASN A 214 7.54 0.54 5.31
C ASN A 214 6.74 0.61 4.00
N PHE A 215 5.43 0.87 4.08
CA PHE A 215 4.58 1.09 2.91
C PHE A 215 5.01 2.33 2.13
N ALA A 216 5.31 3.44 2.82
CA ALA A 216 5.77 4.68 2.22
C ALA A 216 7.09 4.49 1.47
N VAL A 217 8.07 3.83 2.08
CA VAL A 217 9.37 3.54 1.44
C VAL A 217 9.19 2.68 0.19
N ALA A 218 8.38 1.61 0.27
CA ALA A 218 8.08 0.78 -0.89
C ALA A 218 7.36 1.60 -1.98
N GLY A 219 6.40 2.46 -1.60
CA GLY A 219 5.68 3.36 -2.49
C GLY A 219 6.56 4.40 -3.20
N PHE A 220 7.52 5.00 -2.50
CA PHE A 220 8.54 5.86 -3.12
C PHE A 220 9.43 5.06 -4.07
N GLY A 221 9.77 3.81 -3.72
CA GLY A 221 10.43 2.87 -4.61
C GLY A 221 9.65 2.65 -5.92
N VAL A 222 8.34 2.42 -5.83
CA VAL A 222 7.43 2.31 -6.98
C VAL A 222 7.48 3.60 -7.82
N ALA A 223 7.38 4.78 -7.19
CA ALA A 223 7.39 6.05 -7.90
C ALA A 223 8.70 6.28 -8.70
N VAL A 224 9.85 6.10 -8.05
CA VAL A 224 11.18 6.32 -8.66
C VAL A 224 11.42 5.32 -9.79
N THR A 225 11.21 4.03 -9.53
CA THR A 225 11.44 2.98 -10.52
C THR A 225 10.49 3.09 -11.71
N LYS A 226 9.23 3.51 -11.50
CA LYS A 226 8.29 3.79 -12.59
C LYS A 226 8.72 4.97 -13.43
N ALA A 227 9.16 6.07 -12.81
CA ALA A 227 9.66 7.23 -13.52
C ALA A 227 10.85 6.88 -14.42
N LEU A 228 11.81 6.12 -13.90
CA LEU A 228 12.98 5.67 -14.66
C LEU A 228 12.60 4.71 -15.79
N THR A 229 11.62 3.83 -15.57
CA THR A 229 11.11 2.89 -16.58
C THR A 229 10.41 3.63 -17.72
N ASP A 230 9.47 4.53 -17.42
CA ASP A 230 8.66 5.21 -18.43
C ASP A 230 9.44 6.27 -19.20
N THR A 231 10.40 6.94 -18.56
CA THR A 231 11.26 7.94 -19.22
C THR A 231 12.42 7.32 -20.02
N LYS A 232 12.65 6.00 -19.89
CA LYS A 232 13.73 5.23 -20.55
C LYS A 232 15.14 5.79 -20.28
N ARG A 233 15.33 6.55 -19.20
CA ARG A 233 16.61 7.21 -18.86
C ARG A 233 17.65 6.26 -18.26
N PHE A 234 17.27 5.06 -17.83
CA PHE A 234 18.18 4.10 -17.18
C PHE A 234 17.73 2.65 -17.41
N HIS A 235 18.68 1.73 -17.65
CA HIS A 235 18.49 0.29 -17.95
C HIS A 235 17.03 -0.21 -17.88
N PRO A 236 16.23 -0.07 -18.96
CA PRO A 236 14.76 -0.16 -18.89
C PRO A 236 14.25 -1.54 -18.47
N THR A 237 15.03 -2.58 -18.75
CA THR A 237 14.72 -3.94 -18.29
C THR A 237 14.93 -4.11 -16.79
N LEU A 238 16.04 -3.60 -16.24
CA LEU A 238 16.31 -3.64 -14.81
C LEU A 238 15.27 -2.83 -14.04
N MET A 239 14.97 -1.61 -14.50
CA MET A 239 14.00 -0.73 -13.84
C MET A 239 12.59 -1.33 -13.82
N ARG A 240 12.18 -2.03 -14.88
CA ARG A 240 10.90 -2.76 -14.89
C ARG A 240 10.86 -3.85 -13.81
N TYR A 241 11.93 -4.61 -13.65
CA TYR A 241 12.01 -5.63 -12.61
C TYR A 241 11.96 -5.01 -11.21
N LEU A 242 12.74 -3.95 -10.97
CA LEU A 242 12.71 -3.25 -9.69
C LEU A 242 11.35 -2.63 -9.39
N PHE A 243 10.70 -2.05 -10.39
CA PHE A 243 9.36 -1.49 -10.27
C PHE A 243 8.33 -2.54 -9.84
N SER A 244 8.34 -3.69 -10.52
CA SER A 244 7.48 -4.79 -10.11
C SER A 244 7.83 -5.28 -8.70
N LEU A 245 9.12 -5.35 -8.38
CA LEU A 245 9.59 -5.79 -7.07
C LEU A 245 9.05 -4.91 -5.94
N CYS A 246 9.10 -3.58 -6.12
CA CYS A 246 8.54 -2.62 -5.18
C CYS A 246 7.02 -2.81 -5.03
N LEU A 247 6.28 -3.03 -6.12
CA LEU A 247 4.83 -3.29 -6.05
C LEU A 247 4.50 -4.62 -5.36
N VAL A 248 5.21 -5.70 -5.68
CA VAL A 248 5.02 -7.00 -5.02
C VAL A 248 5.32 -6.87 -3.53
N SER A 249 6.40 -6.17 -3.17
CA SER A 249 6.76 -5.92 -1.78
C SER A 249 5.68 -5.11 -1.07
N LEU A 250 5.21 -4.01 -1.66
CA LEU A 250 4.11 -3.20 -1.12
C LEU A 250 2.83 -4.02 -0.95
N GLY A 251 2.46 -4.82 -1.95
CA GLY A 251 1.28 -5.69 -1.88
C GLY A 251 1.38 -6.72 -0.76
N VAL A 252 2.54 -7.36 -0.60
CA VAL A 252 2.79 -8.31 0.51
C VAL A 252 2.74 -7.61 1.86
N LEU A 253 3.40 -6.46 1.99
CA LEU A 253 3.40 -5.65 3.20
C LEU A 253 1.97 -5.26 3.63
N LEU A 254 1.13 -4.86 2.67
CA LEU A 254 -0.28 -4.55 2.91
C LEU A 254 -1.11 -5.79 3.30
N ILE A 255 -0.87 -6.95 2.68
CA ILE A 255 -1.54 -8.22 3.02
C ILE A 255 -1.14 -8.72 4.42
N LEU A 256 0.07 -8.39 4.87
CA LEU A 256 0.57 -8.75 6.19
C LEU A 256 0.29 -7.68 7.25
N TYR A 257 -0.45 -6.62 6.89
CA TYR A 257 -0.77 -5.54 7.82
C TYR A 257 -1.55 -6.07 9.02
N THR A 258 -1.20 -5.59 10.21
CA THR A 258 -1.92 -5.89 11.45
C THR A 258 -1.87 -4.72 12.41
N GLU A 259 -2.95 -4.54 13.18
CA GLU A 259 -3.17 -3.38 14.04
C GLU A 259 -3.21 -3.70 15.53
#